data_AF-A0A5R9E8K3-F1
#
_entry.id   AF-A0A5R9E8K3-F1
#
_cell.length_a   1.000
_cell.length_b   1.000
_cell.length_c   1.000
_cell.angle_alpha   90.00
_cell.angle_beta   90.00
_cell.angle_gamma   90.00
#
_symmetry.space_group_name_H-M   'P 1'
#
loop_
_entity.id
_entity.type
_entity.pdbx_description
1 polymer ?
#
loop_
_entity_poly.entity_id
_entity_poly.type
_entity_poly.pdbx_seq_one_letter_code
_entity_poly.pdbx_strand_id
1 'polypeptide(L)'
;MTKDLKDSFGAAGAGRRPGGSAPSGPGTSRTHGGSGPTTSAAGDSGASDPGPGGGAASSSGRGGTRSPATGPNGTGTGTGGAPPAPAALAAKVRTLAPSMTRSMQRVAEAVASDPAGCAALTVTGLAELTGTSEATVVRTSRLLGYPGYRDLRLALAGLAAQQQSGRAPAVTADIAVDDPIADVVAKLAYDEQQTLADTAAGLDTVQLDAAVTALATARRIDIYGVGASGLVAQDLAQKLLRIGLVAHAHSDPHLAVTNAVQLRSGDAAVAISHSGSTGDIVEPLRVAFDHGATTVAITGRPDGPVSQYADHVLTTSTARETDLRPAAMSSRTGQLLVVDCLFIGVMQLTYDAAAPALAASYEALAHRHSSRTR
;
A
#
# COMPACT_ATOMS: atom_id res chain seq x y z
N MET A 1 -23.70 -10.12 30.98
CA MET A 1 -22.37 -10.30 30.35
C MET A 1 -21.84 -8.95 29.85
N THR A 2 -21.97 -7.90 30.68
CA THR A 2 -21.65 -6.48 30.39
C THR A 2 -20.59 -5.93 31.34
N LYS A 3 -19.99 -6.78 32.17
CA LYS A 3 -18.99 -6.39 33.17
C LYS A 3 -17.54 -6.57 32.68
N ASP A 4 -17.30 -7.51 31.76
CA ASP A 4 -15.94 -7.91 31.39
C ASP A 4 -15.24 -6.99 30.36
N LEU A 5 -15.98 -6.12 29.66
CA LEU A 5 -15.36 -5.23 28.66
C LEU A 5 -14.73 -3.97 29.27
N LYS A 6 -15.11 -3.61 30.50
CA LYS A 6 -14.58 -2.44 31.22
C LYS A 6 -13.22 -2.73 31.88
N ASP A 7 -12.96 -3.99 32.22
CA ASP A 7 -11.76 -4.39 32.97
C ASP A 7 -10.54 -4.63 32.06
N SER A 8 -10.73 -4.88 30.75
CA SER A 8 -9.61 -5.11 29.81
C SER A 8 -8.90 -3.84 29.32
N PHE A 9 -9.48 -2.65 29.50
CA PHE A 9 -8.93 -1.38 28.99
C PHE A 9 -8.68 -0.30 30.06
N GLY A 10 -8.93 -0.61 31.35
CA GLY A 10 -8.98 0.38 32.44
C GLY A 10 -7.73 0.52 33.33
N ALA A 11 -6.57 -0.01 32.95
CA ALA A 11 -5.39 -0.05 33.82
C ALA A 11 -4.18 0.77 33.30
N ALA A 12 -4.40 2.05 32.97
CA ALA A 12 -3.31 3.02 32.89
C ALA A 12 -3.84 4.44 33.15
N GLY A 13 -3.48 5.02 34.29
CA GLY A 13 -3.59 6.47 34.53
C GLY A 13 -4.65 6.92 35.55
N ALA A 14 -4.45 6.61 36.83
CA ALA A 14 -5.10 7.36 37.91
C ALA A 14 -4.12 7.58 39.07
N GLY A 15 -3.51 8.76 39.10
CA GLY A 15 -2.55 9.16 40.13
C GLY A 15 -2.69 10.63 40.53
N ARG A 16 -3.56 10.87 41.52
CA ARG A 16 -3.62 12.00 42.46
C ARG A 16 -3.97 13.41 41.94
N ARG A 17 -5.13 13.91 42.42
CA ARG A 17 -5.36 15.32 42.80
C ARG A 17 -5.70 15.39 44.29
N PRO A 18 -5.28 16.42 45.04
CA PRO A 18 -5.97 16.87 46.23
C PRO A 18 -6.75 18.17 45.96
N GLY A 19 -7.76 18.41 46.81
CA GLY A 19 -8.86 19.34 46.58
C GLY A 19 -8.64 20.82 46.95
N GLY A 20 -9.74 21.58 46.90
CA GLY A 20 -9.78 22.99 47.29
C GLY A 20 -11.06 23.70 46.82
N SER A 21 -12.09 23.67 47.68
CA SER A 21 -13.11 24.72 47.95
C SER A 21 -13.50 25.77 46.90
N ALA A 22 -14.81 25.82 46.58
CA ALA A 22 -15.53 27.02 46.14
C ALA A 22 -15.87 27.94 47.34
N PRO A 23 -16.26 29.22 47.13
CA PRO A 23 -17.71 29.52 47.07
C PRO A 23 -18.15 30.72 46.20
N SER A 24 -19.48 30.77 45.94
CA SER A 24 -20.38 31.96 45.75
C SER A 24 -20.10 32.94 44.60
N GLY A 25 -21.01 33.17 43.64
CA GLY A 25 -22.30 33.87 43.77
C GLY A 25 -22.68 34.56 42.43
N PRO A 26 -23.84 35.23 42.30
CA PRO A 26 -24.79 34.93 41.21
C PRO A 26 -25.07 36.05 40.17
N GLY A 27 -25.62 35.62 39.02
CA GLY A 27 -26.74 36.27 38.32
C GLY A 27 -26.45 37.36 37.29
N THR A 28 -26.96 37.20 36.06
CA THR A 28 -27.98 38.10 35.45
C THR A 28 -28.34 37.71 34.00
N SER A 29 -29.65 37.56 33.78
CA SER A 29 -30.47 37.90 32.62
C SER A 29 -29.92 37.84 31.18
N ARG A 30 -30.53 36.97 30.36
CA ARG A 30 -30.75 37.23 28.92
C ARG A 30 -32.25 37.19 28.63
N THR A 31 -32.77 38.28 28.09
CA THR A 31 -34.04 38.36 27.37
C THR A 31 -33.78 38.98 26.00
N HIS A 32 -34.74 38.80 25.08
CA HIS A 32 -34.82 39.26 23.68
C HIS A 32 -34.12 38.34 22.66
N GLY A 33 -34.77 37.90 21.59
CA GLY A 33 -36.12 38.20 21.10
C GLY A 33 -36.46 37.27 19.92
N GLY A 34 -37.73 36.93 19.79
CA GLY A 34 -38.27 36.21 18.65
C GLY A 34 -39.65 36.76 18.33
N SER A 35 -39.82 37.28 17.12
CA SER A 35 -41.08 37.47 16.39
C SER A 35 -40.73 38.01 14.99
N GLY A 36 -41.26 37.38 13.94
CA GLY A 36 -41.02 37.71 12.52
C GLY A 36 -41.66 39.03 12.06
N PRO A 37 -41.96 39.25 10.76
CA PRO A 37 -42.74 38.30 9.96
C PRO A 37 -42.33 38.14 8.47
N THR A 38 -43.03 37.19 7.87
CA THR A 38 -43.27 36.85 6.45
C THR A 38 -43.42 38.02 5.47
N THR A 39 -42.96 37.85 4.22
CA THR A 39 -43.78 38.09 3.00
C THR A 39 -43.24 37.30 1.81
N SER A 40 -44.17 36.74 1.04
CA SER A 40 -44.03 36.10 -0.27
C SER A 40 -44.30 37.13 -1.38
N ALA A 41 -43.71 36.97 -2.57
CA ALA A 41 -44.43 37.02 -3.86
C ALA A 41 -43.48 36.77 -5.05
N ALA A 42 -44.09 36.26 -6.11
CA ALA A 42 -43.54 35.71 -7.34
C ALA A 42 -43.28 36.74 -8.46
N GLY A 43 -42.61 36.24 -9.52
CA GLY A 43 -42.63 36.77 -10.89
C GLY A 43 -41.22 37.00 -11.44
N ASP A 44 -40.88 36.78 -12.70
CA ASP A 44 -41.47 36.06 -13.84
C ASP A 44 -40.37 36.05 -14.93
N SER A 45 -40.41 35.04 -15.80
CA SER A 45 -39.96 34.99 -17.21
C SER A 45 -38.62 35.59 -17.69
N GLY A 46 -37.93 34.87 -18.57
CA GLY A 46 -37.04 35.48 -19.57
C GLY A 46 -36.03 34.55 -20.23
N ALA A 47 -36.47 33.82 -21.26
CA ALA A 47 -35.61 33.03 -22.16
C ALA A 47 -34.73 33.92 -23.07
N SER A 48 -33.59 33.40 -23.56
CA SER A 48 -33.20 33.31 -24.99
C SER A 48 -31.68 33.12 -25.17
N ASP A 49 -31.31 32.00 -25.80
CA ASP A 49 -30.04 31.69 -26.49
C ASP A 49 -30.13 32.25 -27.94
N PRO A 50 -29.26 31.98 -28.94
CA PRO A 50 -27.79 31.81 -29.02
C PRO A 50 -27.15 32.76 -30.09
N GLY A 51 -25.82 32.73 -30.27
CA GLY A 51 -25.26 33.05 -31.60
C GLY A 51 -23.73 33.17 -31.72
N PRO A 52 -23.11 32.74 -32.85
CA PRO A 52 -21.70 32.30 -32.92
C PRO A 52 -20.81 33.10 -33.91
N GLY A 53 -19.52 32.73 -33.98
CA GLY A 53 -18.57 33.11 -35.05
C GLY A 53 -17.15 33.30 -34.49
N GLY A 54 -16.07 32.68 -34.96
CA GLY A 54 -15.71 32.22 -36.30
C GLY A 54 -14.60 33.11 -36.85
N GLY A 55 -13.39 32.58 -37.10
CA GLY A 55 -12.33 33.34 -37.80
C GLY A 55 -10.93 32.76 -37.66
N ALA A 56 -10.39 32.28 -38.79
CA ALA A 56 -9.11 31.59 -38.95
C ALA A 56 -8.03 32.47 -39.62
N ALA A 57 -6.85 31.85 -39.81
CA ALA A 57 -5.78 32.13 -40.80
C ALA A 57 -4.63 33.07 -40.36
N SER A 58 -3.39 32.55 -40.22
CA SER A 58 -2.29 32.50 -41.23
C SER A 58 -1.45 33.80 -41.22
N SER A 59 -0.14 33.92 -41.43
CA SER A 59 0.93 33.13 -42.08
C SER A 59 2.29 33.80 -41.67
N SER A 60 3.39 33.06 -41.43
CA SER A 60 4.56 32.86 -42.33
C SER A 60 5.71 33.89 -42.31
N GLY A 61 6.95 33.38 -42.15
CA GLY A 61 8.24 33.92 -42.64
C GLY A 61 9.08 34.77 -41.68
N ARG A 62 10.42 34.74 -41.61
CA ARG A 62 11.52 33.81 -41.96
C ARG A 62 12.85 34.54 -41.57
N GLY A 63 13.83 33.79 -41.04
CA GLY A 63 15.29 34.09 -41.06
C GLY A 63 15.82 35.07 -39.99
N GLY A 64 16.89 34.85 -39.23
CA GLY A 64 17.89 33.78 -39.17
C GLY A 64 19.30 34.38 -39.15
N THR A 65 20.07 34.25 -38.06
CA THR A 65 21.55 34.20 -38.07
C THR A 65 22.16 33.64 -36.76
N ARG A 66 22.90 32.52 -36.92
CA ARG A 66 24.21 32.15 -36.33
C ARG A 66 24.33 31.61 -34.87
N SER A 67 24.62 30.30 -34.82
CA SER A 67 25.35 29.43 -33.85
C SER A 67 26.66 30.04 -33.27
N PRO A 68 27.32 29.49 -32.20
CA PRO A 68 27.34 28.05 -31.82
C PRO A 68 27.43 27.65 -30.31
N ALA A 69 27.30 26.32 -30.12
CA ALA A 69 27.96 25.45 -29.13
C ALA A 69 27.38 25.21 -27.72
N THR A 70 27.58 23.95 -27.30
CA THR A 70 27.58 23.35 -25.94
C THR A 70 26.24 23.14 -25.23
N GLY A 71 25.77 21.90 -25.25
CA GLY A 71 24.81 21.38 -24.26
C GLY A 71 25.50 20.76 -23.04
N PRO A 72 24.77 20.56 -21.93
CA PRO A 72 25.16 19.59 -20.94
C PRO A 72 24.07 18.55 -20.62
N ASN A 73 24.62 17.35 -20.44
CA ASN A 73 24.20 16.10 -19.81
C ASN A 73 23.43 16.18 -18.47
N GLY A 74 22.73 15.07 -18.15
CA GLY A 74 22.43 14.57 -16.79
C GLY A 74 20.98 14.80 -16.31
N THR A 75 20.22 13.86 -15.76
CA THR A 75 20.54 12.60 -15.05
C THR A 75 19.37 11.61 -15.13
N GLY A 76 19.61 10.40 -15.62
CA GLY A 76 18.67 9.28 -15.53
C GLY A 76 18.85 8.58 -14.17
N THR A 77 17.82 8.58 -13.35
CA THR A 77 17.80 7.91 -12.04
C THR A 77 17.75 6.40 -12.24
N GLY A 78 18.86 5.73 -11.93
CA GLY A 78 18.95 4.28 -11.88
C GLY A 78 18.13 3.74 -10.71
N THR A 79 17.24 2.79 -10.99
CA THR A 79 16.56 1.95 -10.00
C THR A 79 17.58 1.00 -9.37
N GLY A 80 18.21 1.43 -8.28
CA GLY A 80 19.02 0.58 -7.41
C GLY A 80 18.13 -0.33 -6.56
N GLY A 81 17.48 -1.31 -7.18
CA GLY A 81 16.86 -2.42 -6.47
C GLY A 81 17.92 -3.44 -6.06
N ALA A 82 17.81 -3.99 -4.84
CA ALA A 82 18.63 -5.12 -4.42
C ALA A 82 18.53 -6.26 -5.44
N PRO A 83 19.63 -6.99 -5.73
CA PRO A 83 19.60 -8.05 -6.74
C PRO A 83 18.59 -9.14 -6.33
N PRO A 84 17.77 -9.63 -7.29
CA PRO A 84 16.68 -10.57 -7.00
C PRO A 84 17.20 -11.90 -6.47
N ALA A 85 16.40 -12.56 -5.63
CA ALA A 85 16.76 -13.81 -5.00
C ALA A 85 16.91 -14.99 -6.02
N PRO A 86 17.79 -15.97 -5.74
CA PRO A 86 18.26 -16.95 -6.75
C PRO A 86 17.20 -17.82 -7.44
N ALA A 87 16.10 -18.21 -6.78
CA ALA A 87 15.07 -19.08 -7.38
C ALA A 87 14.23 -18.41 -8.51
N ALA A 88 14.39 -17.10 -8.73
CA ALA A 88 13.54 -16.30 -9.62
C ALA A 88 14.07 -16.15 -11.07
N LEU A 89 15.28 -16.60 -11.39
CA LEU A 89 15.93 -16.26 -12.67
C LEU A 89 15.21 -16.83 -13.90
N ALA A 90 14.88 -18.12 -13.93
CA ALA A 90 14.21 -18.74 -15.08
C ALA A 90 12.78 -18.20 -15.30
N ALA A 91 12.05 -17.91 -14.22
CA ALA A 91 10.74 -17.26 -14.29
C ALA A 91 10.84 -15.84 -14.83
N LYS A 92 11.82 -15.06 -14.34
CA LYS A 92 12.10 -13.70 -14.79
C LYS A 92 12.48 -13.65 -16.27
N VAL A 93 13.29 -14.61 -16.74
CA VAL A 93 13.63 -14.75 -18.16
C VAL A 93 12.39 -15.01 -19.01
N ARG A 94 11.47 -15.90 -18.58
CA ARG A 94 10.20 -16.13 -19.29
C ARG A 94 9.33 -14.88 -19.36
N THR A 95 9.21 -14.13 -18.26
CA THR A 95 8.40 -12.90 -18.21
C THR A 95 8.97 -11.78 -19.09
N LEU A 96 10.30 -11.65 -19.14
CA LEU A 96 10.97 -10.60 -19.91
C LEU A 96 11.28 -10.99 -21.36
N ALA A 97 11.15 -12.28 -21.73
CA ALA A 97 11.42 -12.75 -23.08
C ALA A 97 10.72 -11.93 -24.19
N PRO A 98 9.45 -11.48 -24.04
CA PRO A 98 8.78 -10.67 -25.08
C PRO A 98 9.40 -9.29 -25.31
N SER A 99 10.11 -8.72 -24.32
CA SER A 99 10.78 -7.41 -24.44
C SER A 99 12.25 -7.50 -24.87
N MET A 100 12.76 -8.72 -25.08
CA MET A 100 14.16 -8.98 -25.44
C MET A 100 14.35 -9.11 -26.95
N THR A 101 15.45 -8.59 -27.46
CA THR A 101 15.93 -8.94 -28.81
C THR A 101 16.34 -10.42 -28.86
N ARG A 102 16.36 -11.05 -30.04
CA ARG A 102 16.81 -12.46 -30.19
C ARG A 102 18.20 -12.72 -29.58
N SER A 103 19.13 -11.77 -29.69
CA SER A 103 20.46 -11.90 -29.09
C SER A 103 20.41 -11.85 -27.56
N MET A 104 19.55 -11.02 -26.98
CA MET A 104 19.35 -10.99 -25.52
C MET A 104 18.65 -12.25 -25.02
N GLN A 105 17.66 -12.76 -25.76
CA GLN A 105 16.99 -14.02 -25.42
C GLN A 105 17.99 -15.17 -25.34
N ARG A 106 18.91 -15.29 -26.31
CA ARG A 106 19.97 -16.32 -26.28
C ARG A 106 20.84 -16.23 -25.03
N VAL A 107 21.22 -15.03 -24.61
CA VAL A 107 22.00 -14.82 -23.38
C VAL A 107 21.17 -15.19 -22.15
N ALA A 108 19.93 -14.70 -22.08
CA ALA A 108 19.02 -14.92 -20.96
C ALA A 108 18.66 -16.41 -20.79
N GLU A 109 18.47 -17.12 -21.89
CA GLU A 109 18.17 -18.55 -21.92
C GLU A 109 19.38 -19.36 -21.48
N ALA A 110 20.58 -19.05 -21.97
CA ALA A 110 21.82 -19.73 -21.55
C ALA A 110 22.07 -19.62 -20.03
N VAL A 111 21.91 -18.42 -19.46
CA VAL A 111 22.10 -18.22 -18.01
C VAL A 111 20.99 -18.85 -17.17
N ALA A 112 19.80 -19.04 -17.72
CA ALA A 112 18.70 -19.74 -17.04
C ALA A 112 18.82 -21.26 -17.14
N SER A 113 19.36 -21.79 -18.24
CA SER A 113 19.50 -23.22 -18.47
C SER A 113 20.72 -23.82 -17.78
N ASP A 114 21.82 -23.08 -17.73
CA ASP A 114 23.06 -23.51 -17.06
C ASP A 114 23.70 -22.38 -16.23
N PRO A 115 23.12 -22.07 -15.06
CA PRO A 115 23.68 -21.05 -14.18
C PRO A 115 25.11 -21.35 -13.72
N ALA A 116 25.43 -22.62 -13.47
CA ALA A 116 26.73 -23.05 -12.97
C ALA A 116 27.84 -22.90 -14.02
N GLY A 117 27.60 -23.37 -15.25
CA GLY A 117 28.53 -23.17 -16.35
C GLY A 117 28.70 -21.71 -16.71
N CYS A 118 27.61 -20.93 -16.73
CA CYS A 118 27.68 -19.50 -17.00
C CYS A 118 28.41 -18.69 -15.92
N ALA A 119 28.35 -19.13 -14.65
CA ALA A 119 29.07 -18.50 -13.55
C ALA A 119 30.61 -18.64 -13.67
N ALA A 120 31.08 -19.70 -14.34
CA ALA A 120 32.50 -19.95 -14.57
C ALA A 120 33.09 -19.14 -15.74
N LEU A 121 32.24 -18.52 -16.56
CA LEU A 121 32.70 -17.80 -17.76
C LEU A 121 33.13 -16.35 -17.45
N THR A 122 33.91 -15.79 -18.36
CA THR A 122 34.12 -14.35 -18.48
C THR A 122 33.00 -13.75 -19.35
N VAL A 123 32.90 -12.42 -19.38
CA VAL A 123 31.91 -11.74 -20.25
C VAL A 123 32.15 -12.12 -21.72
N THR A 124 33.41 -12.23 -22.12
CA THR A 124 33.86 -12.69 -23.44
C THR A 124 33.44 -14.15 -23.68
N GLY A 125 33.70 -15.04 -22.71
CA GLY A 125 33.33 -16.46 -22.84
C GLY A 125 31.82 -16.66 -22.94
N LEU A 126 31.01 -15.89 -22.20
CA LEU A 126 29.56 -15.96 -22.34
C LEU A 126 29.07 -15.38 -23.67
N ALA A 127 29.73 -14.32 -24.17
CA ALA A 127 29.42 -13.76 -25.49
C ALA A 127 29.71 -14.79 -26.61
N GLU A 128 30.84 -15.49 -26.53
CA GLU A 128 31.21 -16.57 -27.45
C GLU A 128 30.22 -17.74 -27.38
N LEU A 129 29.93 -18.24 -26.17
CA LEU A 129 28.97 -19.34 -25.95
C LEU A 129 27.60 -19.02 -26.56
N THR A 130 27.15 -17.78 -26.38
CA THR A 130 25.84 -17.32 -26.84
C THR A 130 25.87 -16.78 -28.27
N GLY A 131 27.01 -16.77 -28.95
CA GLY A 131 27.19 -16.16 -30.27
C GLY A 131 26.68 -14.71 -30.33
N THR A 132 26.99 -13.93 -29.30
CA THR A 132 26.62 -12.51 -29.16
C THR A 132 27.84 -11.63 -28.89
N SER A 133 27.63 -10.33 -28.68
CA SER A 133 28.69 -9.40 -28.28
C SER A 133 28.73 -9.23 -26.77
N GLU A 134 29.88 -8.86 -26.21
CA GLU A 134 30.01 -8.52 -24.78
C GLU A 134 29.04 -7.40 -24.36
N ALA A 135 28.79 -6.44 -25.25
CA ALA A 135 27.81 -5.38 -25.03
C ALA A 135 26.38 -5.93 -24.89
N THR A 136 26.03 -6.98 -25.63
CA THR A 136 24.76 -7.69 -25.49
C THR A 136 24.67 -8.37 -24.13
N VAL A 137 25.74 -9.03 -23.68
CA VAL A 137 25.79 -9.70 -22.37
C VAL A 137 25.56 -8.68 -21.25
N VAL A 138 26.30 -7.57 -21.23
CA VAL A 138 26.17 -6.52 -20.21
C VAL A 138 24.77 -5.89 -20.22
N ARG A 139 24.21 -5.63 -21.40
CA ARG A 139 22.85 -5.07 -21.52
C ARG A 139 21.78 -6.05 -21.03
N THR A 140 21.97 -7.34 -21.28
CA THR A 140 21.08 -8.39 -20.78
C THR A 140 21.19 -8.52 -19.26
N SER A 141 22.38 -8.45 -18.68
CA SER A 141 22.56 -8.43 -17.21
C SER A 141 21.77 -7.30 -16.55
N ARG A 142 21.83 -6.09 -17.13
CA ARG A 142 21.05 -4.93 -16.67
C ARG A 142 19.55 -5.12 -16.82
N LEU A 143 19.11 -5.67 -17.96
CA LEU A 143 17.70 -5.98 -18.18
C LEU A 143 17.16 -7.02 -17.18
N LEU A 144 18.01 -7.97 -16.77
CA LEU A 144 17.70 -8.96 -15.73
C LEU A 144 17.76 -8.37 -14.31
N GLY A 145 18.06 -7.08 -14.16
CA GLY A 145 18.07 -6.36 -12.89
C GLY A 145 19.41 -6.35 -12.14
N TYR A 146 20.51 -6.66 -12.82
CA TYR A 146 21.85 -6.62 -12.23
C TYR A 146 22.64 -5.39 -12.73
N PRO A 147 23.43 -4.70 -11.89
CA PRO A 147 24.21 -3.53 -12.31
C PRO A 147 25.15 -3.80 -13.51
N GLY A 148 25.66 -5.02 -13.61
CA GLY A 148 26.39 -5.52 -14.77
C GLY A 148 26.66 -7.03 -14.73
N TYR A 149 27.51 -7.50 -15.65
CA TYR A 149 27.81 -8.93 -15.79
C TYR A 149 28.50 -9.52 -14.54
N ARG A 150 29.36 -8.74 -13.86
CA ARG A 150 30.02 -9.20 -12.63
C ARG A 150 29.00 -9.58 -11.55
N ASP A 151 27.99 -8.76 -11.35
CA ASP A 151 26.94 -8.98 -10.35
C ASP A 151 26.04 -10.14 -10.73
N LEU A 152 25.67 -10.23 -12.02
CA LEU A 152 24.97 -11.40 -12.55
C LEU A 152 25.78 -12.68 -12.29
N ARG A 153 27.09 -12.68 -12.58
CA ARG A 153 27.96 -13.84 -12.39
C ARG A 153 28.04 -14.28 -10.94
N LEU A 154 28.13 -13.33 -10.00
CA LEU A 154 28.11 -13.62 -8.56
C LEU A 154 26.78 -14.24 -8.13
N ALA A 155 25.66 -13.73 -8.63
CA ALA A 155 24.34 -14.29 -8.36
C ALA A 155 24.20 -15.72 -8.92
N LEU A 156 24.68 -15.96 -10.14
CA LEU A 156 24.71 -17.29 -10.76
C LEU A 156 25.58 -18.28 -9.95
N ALA A 157 26.73 -17.83 -9.42
CA ALA A 157 27.59 -18.65 -8.58
C ALA A 157 26.91 -19.04 -7.26
N GLY A 158 26.15 -18.12 -6.64
CA GLY A 158 25.34 -18.41 -5.46
C GLY A 158 24.23 -19.44 -5.74
N LEU A 159 23.60 -19.36 -6.92
CA LEU A 159 22.59 -20.32 -7.36
C LEU A 159 23.20 -21.71 -7.61
N ALA A 160 24.35 -21.76 -8.27
CA ALA A 160 25.10 -22.98 -8.50
C ALA A 160 25.51 -23.64 -7.17
N ALA A 161 25.97 -22.85 -6.19
CA ALA A 161 26.30 -23.35 -4.86
C ALA A 161 25.08 -23.92 -4.11
N GLN A 162 23.90 -23.29 -4.25
CA GLN A 162 22.66 -23.84 -3.69
C GLN A 162 22.25 -25.16 -4.38
N GLN A 163 22.33 -25.25 -5.72
CA GLN A 163 21.99 -26.48 -6.43
C GLN A 163 22.98 -27.61 -6.13
N GLN A 164 24.27 -27.30 -5.99
CA GLN A 164 25.31 -28.28 -5.66
C GLN A 164 25.24 -28.75 -4.21
N SER A 165 24.56 -28.02 -3.32
CA SER A 165 24.38 -28.40 -1.91
C SER A 165 23.41 -29.58 -1.70
N GLY A 166 22.72 -30.05 -2.76
CA GLY A 166 21.75 -31.15 -2.67
C GLY A 166 20.47 -30.81 -1.91
N ARG A 167 20.26 -29.53 -1.55
CA ARG A 167 19.03 -29.06 -0.92
C ARG A 167 17.88 -29.12 -1.92
N ALA A 168 16.74 -29.67 -1.49
CA ALA A 168 15.54 -29.70 -2.31
C ALA A 168 15.12 -28.28 -2.73
N PRO A 169 14.38 -28.13 -3.85
CA PRO A 169 13.81 -26.85 -4.24
C PRO A 169 13.04 -26.22 -3.07
N ALA A 170 13.09 -24.90 -2.95
CA ALA A 170 12.42 -24.19 -1.85
C ALA A 170 11.00 -23.73 -2.27
N VAL A 171 10.04 -23.84 -1.36
CA VAL A 171 8.66 -23.34 -1.50
C VAL A 171 8.60 -21.83 -1.21
N THR A 172 9.37 -21.39 -0.22
CA THR A 172 9.62 -19.97 0.11
C THR A 172 11.12 -19.75 0.30
N ALA A 173 11.58 -18.59 0.80
CA ALA A 173 13.01 -18.35 1.04
C ALA A 173 13.65 -19.38 1.97
N ASP A 174 12.91 -19.83 3.00
CA ASP A 174 13.45 -20.63 4.11
C ASP A 174 12.81 -22.02 4.25
N ILE A 175 11.73 -22.30 3.50
CA ILE A 175 11.00 -23.58 3.54
C ILE A 175 11.34 -24.43 2.31
N ALA A 176 11.91 -25.61 2.52
CA ALA A 176 12.20 -26.60 1.49
C ALA A 176 10.95 -27.42 1.12
N VAL A 177 10.88 -27.92 -0.12
CA VAL A 177 9.77 -28.77 -0.60
C VAL A 177 9.61 -30.05 0.21
N ASP A 178 10.70 -30.56 0.78
CA ASP A 178 10.75 -31.79 1.58
C ASP A 178 10.85 -31.54 3.09
N ASP A 179 10.70 -30.29 3.55
CA ASP A 179 10.67 -29.99 4.98
C ASP A 179 9.54 -30.80 5.67
N PRO A 180 9.83 -31.48 6.80
CA PRO A 180 8.80 -32.03 7.66
C PRO A 180 7.80 -30.95 8.06
N ILE A 181 6.52 -31.28 8.17
CA ILE A 181 5.47 -30.31 8.50
C ILE A 181 5.73 -29.55 9.82
N ALA A 182 6.40 -30.19 10.79
CA ALA A 182 6.81 -29.56 12.03
C ALA A 182 7.81 -28.42 11.82
N ASP A 183 8.76 -28.60 10.89
CA ASP A 183 9.75 -27.58 10.53
C ASP A 183 9.09 -26.45 9.74
N VAL A 184 8.14 -26.76 8.85
CA VAL A 184 7.33 -25.75 8.15
C VAL A 184 6.61 -24.84 9.17
N VAL A 185 5.96 -25.43 10.18
CA VAL A 185 5.27 -24.67 11.24
C VAL A 185 6.26 -23.80 12.02
N ALA A 186 7.40 -24.36 12.45
CA ALA A 186 8.37 -23.63 13.24
C ALA A 186 9.00 -22.46 12.46
N LYS A 187 9.37 -22.69 11.20
CA LYS A 187 9.96 -21.69 10.31
C LYS A 187 8.95 -20.58 10.01
N LEU A 188 7.73 -20.92 9.62
CA LEU A 188 6.70 -19.93 9.32
C LEU A 188 6.34 -19.08 10.57
N ALA A 189 6.21 -19.71 11.74
CA ALA A 189 5.95 -18.98 12.98
C ALA A 189 7.07 -17.99 13.30
N TYR A 190 8.34 -18.39 13.10
CA TYR A 190 9.48 -17.51 13.28
C TYR A 190 9.48 -16.34 12.27
N ASP A 191 9.20 -16.61 11.00
CA ASP A 191 9.10 -15.59 9.94
C ASP A 191 8.04 -14.54 10.26
N GLU A 192 6.85 -14.97 10.67
CA GLU A 192 5.74 -14.08 10.99
C GLU A 192 6.02 -13.27 12.27
N GLN A 193 6.62 -13.87 13.30
CA GLN A 193 7.05 -13.15 14.50
C GLN A 193 8.04 -12.03 14.20
N GLN A 194 9.04 -12.31 13.35
CA GLN A 194 10.01 -11.30 12.94
C GLN A 194 9.34 -10.20 12.09
N THR A 195 8.44 -10.57 11.18
CA THR A 195 7.70 -9.60 10.37
C THR A 195 6.88 -8.63 11.22
N LEU A 196 6.21 -9.13 12.27
CA LEU A 196 5.49 -8.31 13.23
C LEU A 196 6.44 -7.39 14.01
N ALA A 197 7.55 -7.93 14.52
CA ALA A 197 8.54 -7.16 15.27
C ALA A 197 9.17 -6.04 14.43
N ASP A 198 9.57 -6.34 13.20
CA ASP A 198 10.16 -5.36 12.27
C ASP A 198 9.16 -4.29 11.88
N THR A 199 7.90 -4.68 11.61
CA THR A 199 6.83 -3.73 11.29
C THR A 199 6.57 -2.80 12.48
N ALA A 200 6.47 -3.33 13.69
CA ALA A 200 6.28 -2.52 14.89
C ALA A 200 7.45 -1.56 15.14
N ALA A 201 8.68 -2.02 14.93
CA ALA A 201 9.88 -1.20 15.11
C ALA A 201 10.02 -0.08 14.07
N GLY A 202 9.53 -0.30 12.84
CA GLY A 202 9.58 0.67 11.74
C GLY A 202 8.37 1.59 11.64
N LEU A 203 7.32 1.38 12.44
CA LEU A 203 6.09 2.14 12.35
C LEU A 203 6.25 3.53 12.98
N ASP A 204 6.07 4.58 12.17
CA ASP A 204 6.06 5.96 12.65
C ASP A 204 4.78 6.24 13.44
N THR A 205 4.93 6.41 14.76
CA THR A 205 3.80 6.61 15.67
C THR A 205 3.16 8.00 15.53
N VAL A 206 3.86 9.00 14.99
CA VAL A 206 3.30 10.32 14.72
C VAL A 206 2.37 10.26 13.51
N GLN A 207 2.80 9.59 12.44
CA GLN A 207 1.96 9.34 11.27
C GLN A 207 0.76 8.46 11.63
N LEU A 208 0.97 7.45 12.47
CA LEU A 208 -0.12 6.59 12.96
C LEU A 208 -1.18 7.39 13.74
N ASP A 209 -0.77 8.25 14.67
CA ASP A 209 -1.70 9.06 15.48
C ASP A 209 -2.50 10.05 14.61
N ALA A 210 -1.85 10.64 13.61
CA ALA A 210 -2.52 11.52 12.65
C ALA A 210 -3.54 10.75 11.78
N ALA A 211 -3.17 9.57 11.29
CA ALA A 211 -4.09 8.69 10.55
C ALA A 211 -5.28 8.24 11.43
N VAL A 212 -5.03 7.86 12.68
CA VAL A 212 -6.07 7.52 13.67
C VAL A 212 -7.06 8.68 13.85
N THR A 213 -6.55 9.90 14.01
CA THR A 213 -7.39 11.10 14.18
C THR A 213 -8.23 11.37 12.93
N ALA A 214 -7.64 11.24 11.74
CA ALA A 214 -8.34 11.40 10.48
C ALA A 214 -9.49 10.38 10.32
N LEU A 215 -9.22 9.10 10.60
CA LEU A 215 -10.23 8.05 10.52
C LEU A 215 -11.33 8.21 11.58
N ALA A 216 -10.98 8.59 12.81
CA ALA A 216 -11.94 8.75 13.91
C ALA A 216 -12.94 9.91 13.67
N THR A 217 -12.53 10.93 12.92
CA THR A 217 -13.36 12.11 12.64
C THR A 217 -13.97 12.12 11.24
N ALA A 218 -13.61 11.14 10.40
CA ALA A 218 -14.10 11.04 9.03
C ALA A 218 -15.60 10.76 8.99
N ARG A 219 -16.31 11.47 8.11
CA ARG A 219 -17.72 11.18 7.79
C ARG A 219 -17.87 9.86 7.03
N ARG A 220 -16.92 9.57 6.14
CA ARG A 220 -16.86 8.38 5.28
C ARG A 220 -15.41 7.97 5.10
N ILE A 221 -15.16 6.66 5.09
CA ILE A 221 -13.85 6.06 4.89
C ILE A 221 -13.92 5.09 3.71
N ASP A 222 -13.19 5.37 2.64
CA ASP A 222 -13.03 4.43 1.53
C ASP A 222 -11.66 3.76 1.60
N ILE A 223 -11.62 2.44 1.43
CA ILE A 223 -10.41 1.64 1.58
C ILE A 223 -10.15 0.88 0.28
N TYR A 224 -8.97 1.06 -0.29
CA TYR A 224 -8.57 0.52 -1.58
C TYR A 224 -7.52 -0.58 -1.43
N GLY A 225 -7.82 -1.76 -1.94
CA GLY A 225 -6.91 -2.90 -1.92
C GLY A 225 -7.34 -4.00 -2.88
N VAL A 226 -6.39 -4.65 -3.54
CA VAL A 226 -6.63 -5.77 -4.46
C VAL A 226 -5.85 -7.01 -4.05
N GLY A 227 -6.35 -8.20 -4.41
CA GLY A 227 -5.73 -9.48 -4.05
C GLY A 227 -5.57 -9.64 -2.53
N ALA A 228 -4.37 -10.00 -2.06
CA ALA A 228 -4.08 -10.16 -0.64
C ALA A 228 -4.31 -8.88 0.17
N SER A 229 -3.99 -7.70 -0.38
CA SER A 229 -4.26 -6.42 0.28
C SER A 229 -5.75 -6.05 0.28
N GLY A 230 -6.54 -6.62 -0.63
CA GLY A 230 -8.00 -6.54 -0.58
C GLY A 230 -8.60 -7.24 0.64
N LEU A 231 -8.00 -8.35 1.11
CA LEU A 231 -8.43 -9.03 2.33
C LEU A 231 -8.18 -8.15 3.57
N VAL A 232 -7.05 -7.47 3.61
CA VAL A 232 -6.72 -6.51 4.68
C VAL A 232 -7.67 -5.31 4.64
N ALA A 233 -8.00 -4.81 3.44
CA ALA A 233 -8.96 -3.72 3.28
C ALA A 233 -10.35 -4.09 3.82
N GLN A 234 -10.82 -5.31 3.52
CA GLN A 234 -12.09 -5.83 4.04
C GLN A 234 -12.08 -5.97 5.57
N ASP A 235 -10.98 -6.45 6.15
CA ASP A 235 -10.81 -6.54 7.60
C ASP A 235 -10.90 -5.17 8.28
N LEU A 236 -10.19 -4.16 7.77
CA LEU A 236 -10.28 -2.79 8.29
C LEU A 236 -11.71 -2.23 8.17
N ALA A 237 -12.34 -2.38 7.00
CA ALA A 237 -13.71 -1.91 6.79
C ALA A 237 -14.69 -2.56 7.78
N GLN A 238 -14.59 -3.87 7.96
CA GLN A 238 -15.44 -4.61 8.90
C GLN A 238 -15.23 -4.14 10.35
N LYS A 239 -13.98 -3.90 10.76
CA LYS A 239 -13.64 -3.40 12.11
C LYS A 239 -14.25 -2.02 12.36
N LEU A 240 -14.08 -1.09 11.42
CA LEU A 240 -14.62 0.27 11.52
C LEU A 240 -16.16 0.29 11.52
N LEU A 241 -16.80 -0.52 10.67
CA LEU A 241 -18.26 -0.68 10.64
C LEU A 241 -18.81 -1.14 11.99
N ARG A 242 -18.12 -2.07 12.68
CA ARG A 242 -18.56 -2.59 13.99
C ARG A 242 -18.54 -1.56 15.12
N ILE A 243 -17.79 -0.48 14.97
CA ILE A 243 -17.75 0.63 15.94
C ILE A 243 -18.56 1.85 15.46
N GLY A 244 -19.39 1.68 14.43
CA GLY A 244 -20.35 2.70 13.98
C GLY A 244 -19.82 3.69 12.94
N LEU A 245 -18.63 3.47 12.38
CA LEU A 245 -18.08 4.30 11.31
C LEU A 245 -18.54 3.82 9.94
N VAL A 246 -18.74 4.75 9.00
CA VAL A 246 -19.09 4.44 7.61
C VAL A 246 -17.82 4.12 6.83
N ALA A 247 -17.52 2.83 6.66
CA ALA A 247 -16.33 2.37 5.95
C ALA A 247 -16.66 1.37 4.83
N HIS A 248 -16.04 1.53 3.66
CA HIS A 248 -16.22 0.63 2.51
C HIS A 248 -14.88 0.17 1.95
N ALA A 249 -14.73 -1.13 1.72
CA ALA A 249 -13.59 -1.68 0.99
C ALA A 249 -13.95 -1.84 -0.49
N HIS A 250 -13.13 -1.30 -1.37
CA HIS A 250 -13.29 -1.39 -2.82
C HIS A 250 -12.12 -2.18 -3.43
N SER A 251 -12.46 -3.31 -4.05
CA SER A 251 -11.51 -4.18 -4.75
C SER A 251 -11.69 -4.18 -6.27
N ASP A 252 -12.80 -3.63 -6.78
CA ASP A 252 -13.00 -3.40 -8.21
C ASP A 252 -12.39 -2.04 -8.59
N PRO A 253 -11.42 -1.98 -9.52
CA PRO A 253 -10.71 -0.74 -9.85
C PRO A 253 -11.63 0.37 -10.41
N HIS A 254 -12.60 0.01 -11.25
CA HIS A 254 -13.51 0.97 -11.84
C HIS A 254 -14.46 1.57 -10.80
N LEU A 255 -14.99 0.73 -9.91
CA LEU A 255 -15.82 1.19 -8.80
C LEU A 255 -15.01 1.98 -7.76
N ALA A 256 -13.74 1.63 -7.53
CA ALA A 256 -12.87 2.36 -6.62
C ALA A 256 -12.69 3.81 -7.08
N VAL A 257 -12.38 4.03 -8.37
CA VAL A 257 -12.18 5.38 -8.93
C VAL A 257 -13.48 6.17 -8.93
N THR A 258 -14.59 5.58 -9.38
CA THR A 258 -15.88 6.29 -9.43
C THR A 258 -16.40 6.65 -8.03
N ASN A 259 -16.13 5.84 -7.01
CA ASN A 259 -16.41 6.19 -5.62
C ASN A 259 -15.48 7.27 -5.07
N ALA A 260 -14.19 7.24 -5.42
CA ALA A 260 -13.20 8.22 -4.97
C ALA A 260 -13.57 9.66 -5.38
N VAL A 261 -14.19 9.84 -6.57
CA VAL A 261 -14.71 11.15 -7.04
C VAL A 261 -15.77 11.74 -6.09
N GLN A 262 -16.45 10.90 -5.30
CA GLN A 262 -17.51 11.33 -4.38
C GLN A 262 -16.97 11.71 -2.98
N LEU A 263 -15.68 11.49 -2.73
CA LEU A 263 -15.05 11.92 -1.49
C LEU A 263 -14.86 13.44 -1.49
N ARG A 264 -14.73 14.00 -0.29
CA ARG A 264 -14.53 15.43 -0.07
C ARG A 264 -13.79 15.68 1.24
N SER A 265 -13.48 16.95 1.50
CA SER A 265 -12.98 17.41 2.81
C SER A 265 -13.84 16.87 3.96
N GLY A 266 -13.17 16.25 4.95
CA GLY A 266 -13.81 15.57 6.09
C GLY A 266 -14.11 14.08 5.85
N ASP A 267 -13.80 13.54 4.68
CA ASP A 267 -13.71 12.09 4.45
C ASP A 267 -12.26 11.63 4.48
N ALA A 268 -12.05 10.31 4.57
CA ALA A 268 -10.74 9.69 4.50
C ALA A 268 -10.68 8.59 3.44
N ALA A 269 -9.49 8.41 2.85
CA ALA A 269 -9.19 7.30 1.96
C ALA A 269 -7.94 6.55 2.44
N VAL A 270 -8.00 5.22 2.44
CA VAL A 270 -6.89 4.35 2.86
C VAL A 270 -6.49 3.44 1.70
N ALA A 271 -5.27 3.58 1.19
CA ALA A 271 -4.71 2.64 0.22
C ALA A 271 -3.85 1.59 0.92
N ILE A 272 -4.07 0.32 0.58
CA ILE A 272 -3.26 -0.80 1.07
C ILE A 272 -2.56 -1.43 -0.13
N SER A 273 -1.28 -1.13 -0.31
CA SER A 273 -0.47 -1.67 -1.41
C SER A 273 0.93 -1.99 -0.93
N HIS A 274 1.29 -3.27 -0.86
CA HIS A 274 2.63 -3.69 -0.44
C HIS A 274 3.73 -3.10 -1.34
N SER A 275 3.58 -3.19 -2.67
CA SER A 275 4.57 -2.66 -3.61
C SER A 275 4.52 -1.14 -3.76
N GLY A 276 3.44 -0.49 -3.30
CA GLY A 276 3.21 0.94 -3.46
C GLY A 276 3.02 1.40 -4.91
N SER A 277 2.93 0.46 -5.86
CA SER A 277 2.99 0.72 -7.31
C SER A 277 1.80 0.14 -8.08
N THR A 278 0.82 -0.43 -7.39
CA THR A 278 -0.36 -1.03 -8.04
C THR A 278 -1.27 0.08 -8.58
N GLY A 279 -1.35 0.23 -9.90
CA GLY A 279 -2.13 1.30 -10.55
C GLY A 279 -3.57 1.36 -10.06
N ASP A 280 -4.23 0.21 -9.98
CA ASP A 280 -5.62 0.06 -9.50
C ASP A 280 -5.85 0.51 -8.05
N ILE A 281 -4.79 0.73 -7.26
CA ILE A 281 -4.86 1.28 -5.90
C ILE A 281 -4.36 2.74 -5.87
N VAL A 282 -3.29 3.04 -6.60
CA VAL A 282 -2.70 4.38 -6.65
C VAL A 282 -3.67 5.38 -7.30
N GLU A 283 -4.38 4.97 -8.35
CA GLU A 283 -5.33 5.84 -9.06
C GLU A 283 -6.51 6.31 -8.18
N PRO A 284 -7.29 5.44 -7.52
CA PRO A 284 -8.37 5.91 -6.65
C PRO A 284 -7.86 6.71 -5.44
N LEU A 285 -6.68 6.40 -4.90
CA LEU A 285 -6.08 7.22 -3.83
C LEU A 285 -5.75 8.63 -4.32
N ARG A 286 -5.12 8.76 -5.49
CA ARG A 286 -4.87 10.07 -6.12
C ARG A 286 -6.17 10.84 -6.33
N VAL A 287 -7.22 10.18 -6.84
CA VAL A 287 -8.51 10.84 -7.06
C VAL A 287 -9.10 11.33 -5.74
N ALA A 288 -9.02 10.53 -4.67
CA ALA A 288 -9.46 10.95 -3.33
C ALA A 288 -8.69 12.16 -2.81
N PHE A 289 -7.35 12.15 -2.97
CA PHE A 289 -6.47 13.26 -2.65
C PHE A 289 -6.87 14.54 -3.40
N ASP A 290 -7.07 14.44 -4.73
CA ASP A 290 -7.46 15.58 -5.59
C ASP A 290 -8.83 16.18 -5.19
N HIS A 291 -9.71 15.41 -4.56
CA HIS A 291 -11.02 15.86 -4.06
C HIS A 291 -10.99 16.32 -2.59
N GLY A 292 -9.81 16.32 -1.95
CA GLY A 292 -9.58 16.87 -0.61
C GLY A 292 -9.91 15.94 0.55
N ALA A 293 -10.03 14.63 0.30
CA ALA A 293 -10.08 13.64 1.38
C ALA A 293 -8.71 13.52 2.05
N THR A 294 -8.67 13.22 3.35
CA THR A 294 -7.40 12.86 4.00
C THR A 294 -6.98 11.47 3.57
N THR A 295 -5.75 11.31 3.13
CA THR A 295 -5.25 10.10 2.47
C THR A 295 -4.20 9.39 3.31
N VAL A 296 -4.35 8.08 3.45
CA VAL A 296 -3.44 7.20 4.22
C VAL A 296 -2.95 6.08 3.31
N ALA A 297 -1.66 5.80 3.30
CA ALA A 297 -1.08 4.65 2.60
C ALA A 297 -0.48 3.65 3.60
N ILE A 298 -0.90 2.39 3.53
CA ILE A 298 -0.25 1.26 4.19
C ILE A 298 0.58 0.51 3.14
N THR A 299 1.90 0.57 3.26
CA THR A 299 2.80 0.06 2.21
C THR A 299 4.11 -0.51 2.74
N GLY A 300 4.72 -1.44 2.00
CA GLY A 300 6.10 -1.86 2.24
C GLY A 300 7.14 -0.96 1.57
N ARG A 301 6.72 -0.10 0.64
CA ARG A 301 7.61 0.75 -0.17
C ARG A 301 7.23 2.22 -0.01
N PRO A 302 7.74 2.90 1.03
CA PRO A 302 7.40 4.29 1.30
C PRO A 302 7.91 5.26 0.22
N ASP A 303 8.84 4.83 -0.63
CA ASP A 303 9.34 5.54 -1.82
C ASP A 303 8.49 5.30 -3.09
N GLY A 304 7.41 4.52 -2.98
CA GLY A 304 6.55 4.15 -4.10
C GLY A 304 5.57 5.24 -4.56
N PRO A 305 4.98 5.10 -5.76
CA PRO A 305 3.98 6.03 -6.29
C PRO A 305 2.81 6.33 -5.35
N VAL A 306 2.37 5.36 -4.53
CA VAL A 306 1.26 5.55 -3.58
C VAL A 306 1.52 6.68 -2.58
N SER A 307 2.78 6.87 -2.17
CA SER A 307 3.15 7.87 -1.17
C SER A 307 3.05 9.31 -1.68
N GLN A 308 3.02 9.51 -3.00
CA GLN A 308 2.86 10.84 -3.61
C GLN A 308 1.46 11.43 -3.35
N TYR A 309 0.49 10.57 -3.03
CA TYR A 309 -0.91 10.92 -2.84
C TYR A 309 -1.41 10.50 -1.46
N ALA A 310 -0.49 10.40 -0.48
CA ALA A 310 -0.80 10.04 0.89
C ALA A 310 -0.32 11.15 1.83
N ASP A 311 -1.25 11.72 2.59
CA ASP A 311 -0.93 12.64 3.69
C ASP A 311 -0.17 11.90 4.80
N HIS A 312 -0.53 10.63 5.03
CA HIS A 312 0.09 9.76 6.03
C HIS A 312 0.56 8.44 5.44
N VAL A 313 1.83 8.08 5.66
CA VAL A 313 2.42 6.82 5.17
C VAL A 313 2.77 5.93 6.36
N LEU A 314 2.15 4.75 6.41
CA LEU A 314 2.36 3.71 7.42
C LEU A 314 3.13 2.55 6.78
N THR A 315 4.39 2.40 7.20
CA THR A 315 5.31 1.45 6.57
C THR A 315 5.24 0.08 7.23
N THR A 316 5.16 -0.98 6.42
CA THR A 316 5.23 -2.39 6.85
C THR A 316 6.57 -3.01 6.45
N SER A 317 7.06 -4.01 7.19
CA SER A 317 8.30 -4.71 6.83
C SER A 317 8.19 -5.42 5.48
N THR A 318 9.28 -5.38 4.70
CA THR A 318 9.45 -6.15 3.45
C THR A 318 10.51 -7.24 3.56
N ALA A 319 11.18 -7.36 4.72
CA ALA A 319 12.41 -8.12 4.87
C ALA A 319 12.26 -9.62 4.56
N ARG A 320 11.05 -10.16 4.75
CA ARG A 320 10.73 -11.58 4.60
C ARG A 320 9.78 -11.89 3.45
N GLU A 321 9.40 -10.88 2.67
CA GLU A 321 8.60 -11.12 1.48
C GLU A 321 9.50 -11.58 0.33
N THR A 322 9.13 -12.68 -0.32
CA THR A 322 9.89 -13.21 -1.47
C THR A 322 9.39 -12.60 -2.77
N ASP A 323 10.26 -12.41 -3.78
CA ASP A 323 9.85 -11.85 -5.08
C ASP A 323 8.73 -12.65 -5.76
N LEU A 324 8.67 -13.97 -5.54
CA LEU A 324 7.65 -14.86 -6.11
C LEU A 324 6.32 -14.82 -5.35
N ARG A 325 6.28 -14.22 -4.16
CA ARG A 325 5.09 -13.96 -3.31
C ARG A 325 4.01 -15.06 -3.40
N PRO A 326 4.32 -16.34 -3.12
CA PRO A 326 3.39 -17.44 -3.41
C PRO A 326 2.03 -17.29 -2.71
N ALA A 327 1.98 -16.59 -1.56
CA ALA A 327 0.73 -16.25 -0.87
C ALA A 327 0.72 -14.89 -0.17
N ALA A 328 1.76 -14.05 -0.37
CA ALA A 328 1.91 -12.74 0.27
C ALA A 328 1.70 -12.77 1.81
N MET A 329 2.21 -13.80 2.49
CA MET A 329 1.90 -14.08 3.90
C MET A 329 2.46 -12.99 4.81
N SER A 330 3.77 -12.77 4.76
CA SER A 330 4.45 -11.78 5.62
C SER A 330 3.97 -10.36 5.34
N SER A 331 3.86 -9.95 4.07
CA SER A 331 3.34 -8.61 3.75
C SER A 331 1.92 -8.39 4.27
N ARG A 332 1.04 -9.40 4.16
CA ARG A 332 -0.31 -9.33 4.72
C ARG A 332 -0.30 -9.26 6.24
N THR A 333 0.52 -10.05 6.92
CA THR A 333 0.62 -10.03 8.39
C THR A 333 1.06 -8.67 8.92
N GLY A 334 2.08 -8.06 8.31
CA GLY A 334 2.52 -6.71 8.68
C GLY A 334 1.41 -5.66 8.45
N GLN A 335 0.67 -5.77 7.34
CA GLN A 335 -0.46 -4.88 7.08
C GLN A 335 -1.60 -5.05 8.09
N LEU A 336 -1.90 -6.28 8.53
CA LEU A 336 -2.92 -6.55 9.55
C LEU A 336 -2.54 -5.97 10.91
N LEU A 337 -1.25 -6.01 11.29
CA LEU A 337 -0.79 -5.35 12.51
C LEU A 337 -1.06 -3.83 12.47
N VAL A 338 -0.75 -3.17 11.36
CA VAL A 338 -1.02 -1.73 11.20
C VAL A 338 -2.53 -1.44 11.26
N VAL A 339 -3.36 -2.29 10.64
CA VAL A 339 -4.82 -2.20 10.74
C VAL A 339 -5.32 -2.36 12.17
N ASP A 340 -4.76 -3.28 12.95
CA ASP A 340 -5.10 -3.44 14.37
C ASP A 340 -4.73 -2.20 15.19
N CYS A 341 -3.54 -1.62 14.95
CA CYS A 341 -3.13 -0.38 15.58
C CYS A 341 -4.08 0.78 15.24
N LEU A 342 -4.43 0.96 13.96
CA LEU A 342 -5.41 1.96 13.51
C LEU A 342 -6.76 1.76 14.20
N PHE A 343 -7.29 0.53 14.18
CA PHE A 343 -8.57 0.22 14.77
C PHE A 343 -8.60 0.51 16.28
N ILE A 344 -7.59 0.06 17.02
CA ILE A 344 -7.51 0.31 18.47
C ILE A 344 -7.40 1.80 18.77
N GLY A 345 -6.56 2.54 18.03
CA GLY A 345 -6.45 3.99 18.19
C GLY A 345 -7.77 4.71 17.91
N VAL A 346 -8.46 4.37 16.82
CA VAL A 346 -9.77 4.93 16.48
C VAL A 346 -10.79 4.61 17.59
N MET A 347 -10.85 3.34 18.03
CA MET A 347 -11.77 2.92 19.09
C MET A 347 -11.52 3.67 20.41
N GLN A 348 -10.26 3.98 20.74
CA GLN A 348 -9.93 4.77 21.93
C GLN A 348 -10.44 6.22 21.81
N LEU A 349 -10.28 6.86 20.65
CA LEU A 349 -10.76 8.23 20.42
C LEU A 349 -12.29 8.31 20.35
N THR A 350 -12.96 7.26 19.87
CA THR A 350 -14.41 7.23 19.69
C THR A 350 -15.12 6.38 20.76
N TYR A 351 -14.48 6.07 21.88
CA TYR A 351 -14.92 5.03 22.84
C TYR A 351 -16.39 5.15 23.24
N ASP A 352 -16.85 6.35 23.60
CA ASP A 352 -18.22 6.59 24.09
C ASP A 352 -19.29 6.24 23.03
N ALA A 353 -18.98 6.40 21.74
CA ALA A 353 -19.86 6.00 20.64
C ALA A 353 -19.63 4.56 20.18
N ALA A 354 -18.37 4.10 20.20
CA ALA A 354 -17.95 2.80 19.70
C ALA A 354 -18.41 1.63 20.59
N ALA A 355 -18.31 1.78 21.92
CA ALA A 355 -18.63 0.68 22.84
C ALA A 355 -20.11 0.24 22.76
N PRO A 356 -21.11 1.15 22.72
CA PRO A 356 -22.50 0.77 22.47
C PRO A 356 -22.73 0.14 21.09
N ALA A 357 -22.11 0.66 20.03
CA ALA A 357 -22.24 0.12 18.67
C ALA A 357 -21.73 -1.33 18.59
N LEU A 358 -20.58 -1.59 19.22
CA LEU A 358 -19.99 -2.92 19.27
C LEU A 358 -20.90 -3.91 20.02
N ALA A 359 -21.44 -3.51 21.17
CA ALA A 359 -22.39 -4.32 21.95
C ALA A 359 -23.67 -4.62 21.14
N ALA A 360 -24.25 -3.61 20.49
CA ALA A 360 -25.45 -3.77 19.67
C ALA A 360 -25.22 -4.74 18.49
N SER A 361 -24.06 -4.63 17.82
CA SER A 361 -23.70 -5.54 16.73
C SER A 361 -23.57 -7.00 17.20
N TYR A 362 -23.02 -7.22 18.39
CA TYR A 362 -22.89 -8.54 19.01
C TYR A 362 -24.26 -9.12 19.37
N GLU A 363 -25.09 -8.35 20.06
CA GLU A 363 -26.44 -8.77 20.48
C GLU A 363 -27.31 -9.14 19.27
N ALA A 364 -27.26 -8.35 18.19
CA ALA A 364 -27.99 -8.63 16.95
C ALA A 364 -27.63 -9.99 16.33
N LEU A 365 -26.41 -10.48 16.55
CA LEU A 365 -25.91 -11.75 16.01
C LEU A 365 -25.90 -12.90 17.03
N ALA A 366 -26.17 -12.64 18.31
CA ALA A 366 -26.09 -13.64 19.38
C ALA A 366 -26.97 -14.88 19.13
N HIS A 367 -28.17 -14.67 18.56
CA HIS A 367 -29.09 -15.76 18.22
C HIS A 367 -28.56 -16.73 17.16
N ARG A 368 -27.58 -16.32 16.33
CA ARG A 368 -26.96 -17.17 15.30
C ARG A 368 -25.89 -18.10 15.86
N HIS A 369 -25.37 -17.81 17.05
CA HIS A 369 -24.34 -18.61 17.72
C HIS A 369 -24.93 -19.57 18.77
N SER A 370 -26.23 -19.48 19.04
CA SER A 370 -26.93 -20.41 19.91
C SER A 370 -27.23 -21.68 19.10
N SER A 371 -26.45 -22.75 19.32
CA SER A 371 -26.82 -24.07 18.82
C SER A 371 -28.18 -24.43 19.40
N ARG A 372 -29.22 -24.50 18.56
CA ARG A 372 -30.49 -25.11 18.95
C ARG A 372 -30.21 -26.58 19.25
N THR A 373 -29.97 -26.91 20.50
CA THR A 373 -30.05 -28.28 21.00
C THR A 373 -31.46 -28.76 20.71
N ARG A 374 -31.60 -29.64 19.71
CA ARG A 374 -32.86 -30.32 19.40
C ARG A 374 -33.03 -31.53 20.29
#